data_AF-A0A6P5MS19-F1
#
_entry.id   AF-A0A6P5MS19-F1
#
_cell.length_a   1.000
_cell.length_b   1.000
_cell.length_c   1.000
_cell.angle_alpha   90.00
_cell.angle_beta   90.00
_cell.angle_gamma   90.00
#
_symmetry.space_group_name_H-M   'P 1'
#
loop_
_entity.id
_entity.type
_entity.pdbx_description
1 polymer ?
#
loop_
_entity_poly.entity_id
_entity_poly.type
_entity_poly.pdbx_seq_one_letter_code
_entity_poly.pdbx_strand_id
1 'polypeptide(L)'
;MEHFISHCPLVEYLTLIHCLPYKPSSVGDPPGSRAHYVKSLSLHGLQKLKQVDVQGIEEIYIDALNLENLRYAARIWDASKLNLSSYKNLRRLSLCFVRRADMWLLERLPKIPFLESLTLKDCSLSERINIPGPQLKFFKLLNCPNLKEVNIDAPNLLSCEYFGKDEPVISFRGISNQLEVNARIHMDHQDVDRLRQFIQNIEPQEVLTSLSLCIIPPYSIIESLATLPGSSSPPTIKHMQLCSFSPRQTQYFPVMNWLLSSCFPETISFSLNYSFNMREFMVYFYEMLMGSKKGECYCFSRGPECWWHGLKVVKITHLERTYENVEDLKAMLNALPFADNYEEEFISFTLEL
;
A
#
# COMPACT_ATOMS: atom_id res chain seq x y z
N MET A 1 13.85 -20.57 26.51
CA MET A 1 14.60 -21.59 25.74
C MET A 1 16.00 -21.04 25.58
N GLU A 2 16.96 -21.47 26.41
CA GLU A 2 18.25 -20.76 26.57
C GLU A 2 19.39 -21.24 25.65
N HIS A 3 19.26 -22.38 24.96
CA HIS A 3 20.37 -23.00 24.22
C HIS A 3 20.03 -23.45 22.78
N PHE A 4 18.96 -22.92 22.18
CA PHE A 4 18.48 -23.40 20.86
C PHE A 4 19.54 -23.31 19.73
N ILE A 5 20.44 -22.32 19.80
CA ILE A 5 21.41 -22.03 18.73
C ILE A 5 22.85 -21.88 19.23
N SER A 6 23.14 -22.29 20.47
CA SER A 6 24.52 -22.29 21.00
C SER A 6 25.46 -23.22 20.22
N HIS A 7 24.92 -24.18 19.46
CA HIS A 7 25.68 -25.11 18.62
C HIS A 7 25.74 -24.69 17.13
N CYS A 8 25.17 -23.53 16.77
CA CYS A 8 25.08 -23.05 15.39
C CYS A 8 25.79 -21.69 15.20
N PRO A 9 27.09 -21.55 15.49
CA PRO A 9 27.79 -20.25 15.45
C PRO A 9 27.91 -19.65 14.05
N LEU A 10 27.67 -20.45 13.00
CA LEU A 10 27.74 -20.05 11.59
C LEU A 10 26.40 -19.63 11.00
N VAL A 11 25.32 -19.62 11.79
CA VAL A 11 23.98 -19.28 11.28
C VAL A 11 23.96 -17.85 10.76
N GLU A 12 23.54 -17.68 9.50
CA GLU A 12 23.41 -16.37 8.84
C GLU A 12 21.95 -15.90 8.77
N TYR A 13 21.00 -16.85 8.75
CA TYR A 13 19.57 -16.62 8.60
C TYR A 13 18.81 -17.41 9.66
N LEU A 14 17.93 -16.75 10.38
CA LEU A 14 17.09 -17.39 11.40
C LEU A 14 15.63 -16.96 11.21
N THR A 15 14.74 -17.94 11.06
CA THR A 15 13.30 -17.72 11.02
C THR A 15 12.64 -18.51 12.15
N LEU A 16 11.83 -17.84 12.96
CA LEU A 16 11.11 -18.42 14.09
C LEU A 16 9.65 -17.98 14.01
N ILE A 17 8.76 -18.91 13.69
CA ILE A 17 7.34 -18.62 13.48
C ILE A 17 6.52 -19.41 14.51
N HIS A 18 5.74 -18.70 15.32
CA HIS A 18 4.76 -19.27 16.24
C HIS A 18 5.32 -20.41 17.10
N CYS A 19 6.48 -20.20 17.72
CA CYS A 19 7.14 -21.21 18.54
C CYS A 19 6.27 -21.60 19.74
N LEU A 20 5.88 -22.88 19.78
CA LEU A 20 5.15 -23.49 20.89
C LEU A 20 6.14 -24.39 21.68
N PRO A 21 6.32 -24.18 22.99
CA PRO A 21 7.02 -25.12 23.83
C PRO A 21 6.23 -26.43 23.85
N TYR A 22 6.93 -27.52 23.58
CA TYR A 22 6.38 -28.85 23.71
C TYR A 22 6.07 -29.12 25.18
N LYS A 23 4.80 -29.37 25.50
CA LYS A 23 4.37 -29.89 26.80
C LYS A 23 3.81 -31.29 26.57
N PRO A 24 4.44 -32.38 27.06
CA PRO A 24 3.84 -33.70 26.97
C PRO A 24 2.52 -33.67 27.76
N SER A 25 1.44 -34.19 27.17
CA SER A 25 0.12 -34.19 27.79
C SER A 25 0.16 -34.97 29.10
N SER A 26 -0.15 -34.30 30.21
CA SER A 26 -0.41 -34.98 31.48
C SER A 26 -1.81 -35.61 31.42
N VAL A 27 -1.97 -36.82 31.95
CA VAL A 27 -3.28 -37.46 32.11
C VAL A 27 -4.15 -36.55 33.00
N GLY A 28 -5.18 -35.93 32.42
CA GLY A 28 -6.11 -35.03 33.12
C GLY A 28 -6.19 -33.60 32.58
N ASP A 29 -5.34 -33.21 31.63
CA ASP A 29 -5.44 -31.89 31.00
C ASP A 29 -6.72 -31.80 30.12
N PRO A 30 -7.58 -30.77 30.29
CA PRO A 30 -8.79 -30.62 29.49
C PRO A 30 -8.47 -30.40 28.00
N PRO A 31 -9.34 -30.85 27.07
CA PRO A 31 -9.16 -30.62 25.64
C PRO A 31 -9.09 -29.11 25.36
N GLY A 32 -7.98 -28.63 24.78
CA GLY A 32 -7.77 -27.21 24.50
C GLY A 32 -7.07 -26.41 25.61
N SER A 33 -6.47 -27.07 26.61
CA SER A 33 -5.50 -26.45 27.52
C SER A 33 -4.29 -25.93 26.72
N ARG A 34 -4.38 -24.64 26.43
CA ARG A 34 -3.63 -23.89 25.41
C ARG A 34 -2.13 -24.13 25.48
N ALA A 35 -1.53 -24.44 24.33
CA ALA A 35 -0.09 -24.34 24.13
C ALA A 35 0.36 -22.91 24.53
N HIS A 36 1.22 -22.82 25.55
CA HIS A 36 1.74 -21.54 26.03
C HIS A 36 2.79 -21.03 25.05
N TYR A 37 2.55 -19.98 24.26
CA TYR A 37 3.58 -19.46 23.35
C TYR A 37 4.90 -19.13 24.07
N VAL A 38 6.02 -19.23 23.35
CA VAL A 38 7.32 -18.76 23.86
C VAL A 38 7.21 -17.27 24.15
N LYS A 39 7.26 -16.90 25.45
CA LYS A 39 7.17 -15.51 25.90
C LYS A 39 8.42 -14.72 25.55
N SER A 40 9.58 -15.24 25.93
CA SER A 40 10.86 -14.57 25.72
C SER A 40 11.88 -15.46 25.01
N LEU A 41 12.70 -14.83 24.17
CA LEU A 41 13.81 -15.45 23.46
C LEU A 41 15.06 -14.59 23.59
N SER A 42 16.15 -15.18 24.09
CA SER A 42 17.46 -14.55 24.13
C SER A 42 18.43 -15.32 23.25
N LEU A 43 19.03 -14.61 22.29
CA LEU A 43 19.98 -15.14 21.32
C LEU A 43 21.32 -14.45 21.53
N HIS A 44 22.37 -15.23 21.80
CA HIS A 44 23.70 -14.72 22.13
C HIS A 44 24.79 -15.33 21.25
N GLY A 45 25.86 -14.57 21.01
CA GLY A 45 27.08 -15.08 20.35
C GLY A 45 26.93 -15.38 18.86
N LEU A 46 25.91 -14.84 18.19
CA LEU A 46 25.59 -15.15 16.78
C LEU A 46 26.29 -14.16 15.84
N GLN A 47 27.62 -14.22 15.80
CA GLN A 47 28.45 -13.24 15.08
C GLN A 47 28.24 -13.26 13.57
N LYS A 48 27.79 -14.37 12.96
CA LYS A 48 27.52 -14.44 11.52
C LYS A 48 26.07 -14.12 11.12
N LEU A 49 25.19 -13.90 12.10
CA LEU A 49 23.76 -13.71 11.84
C LEU A 49 23.50 -12.38 11.15
N LYS A 50 22.96 -12.44 9.93
CA LYS A 50 22.65 -11.28 9.09
C LYS A 50 21.16 -10.99 9.03
N GLN A 51 20.32 -12.01 9.15
CA GLN A 51 18.88 -11.87 9.03
C GLN A 51 18.12 -12.65 10.09
N VAL A 52 17.11 -12.00 10.68
CA VAL A 52 16.19 -12.60 11.63
C VAL A 52 14.75 -12.26 11.24
N ASP A 53 13.90 -13.29 11.18
CA ASP A 53 12.45 -13.15 11.08
C ASP A 53 11.79 -13.87 12.25
N VAL A 54 11.11 -13.11 13.11
CA VAL A 54 10.50 -13.65 14.33
C VAL A 54 9.03 -13.27 14.38
N GLN A 55 8.19 -14.29 14.55
CA GLN A 55 6.75 -14.14 14.68
C GLN A 55 6.20 -14.86 15.91
N GLY A 56 5.35 -14.16 16.67
CA GLY A 56 4.60 -14.73 17.79
C GLY A 56 5.38 -14.90 19.10
N ILE A 57 6.53 -14.25 19.23
CA ILE A 57 7.31 -14.17 20.48
C ILE A 57 7.10 -12.76 21.07
N GLU A 58 6.91 -12.65 22.40
CA GLU A 58 6.61 -11.36 23.04
C GLU A 58 7.89 -10.53 23.26
N GLU A 59 8.92 -11.13 23.86
CA GLU A 59 10.17 -10.46 24.19
C GLU A 59 11.34 -11.09 23.42
N ILE A 60 12.15 -10.28 22.73
CA ILE A 60 13.36 -10.77 22.06
C ILE A 60 14.58 -9.95 22.43
N TYR A 61 15.66 -10.67 22.76
CA TYR A 61 17.00 -10.14 22.91
C TYR A 61 17.91 -10.82 21.90
N ILE A 62 18.55 -10.06 21.01
CA ILE A 62 19.52 -10.60 20.05
C ILE A 62 20.84 -9.87 20.23
N ASP A 63 21.88 -10.62 20.55
CA ASP A 63 23.25 -10.15 20.52
C ASP A 63 23.91 -10.64 19.23
N ALA A 64 23.73 -9.85 18.16
CA ALA A 64 24.24 -10.08 16.82
C ALA A 64 24.71 -8.77 16.18
N LEU A 65 26.03 -8.55 16.17
CA LEU A 65 26.64 -7.31 15.68
C LEU A 65 26.51 -7.12 14.16
N ASN A 66 26.41 -8.21 13.41
CA ASN A 66 26.34 -8.22 11.94
C ASN A 66 24.90 -8.32 11.41
N LEU A 67 23.89 -8.10 12.26
CA LEU A 67 22.50 -8.15 11.85
C LEU A 67 22.17 -6.99 10.91
N GLU A 68 21.80 -7.32 9.68
CA GLU A 68 21.45 -6.36 8.62
C GLU A 68 19.94 -6.27 8.39
N ASN A 69 19.19 -7.35 8.65
CA ASN A 69 17.75 -7.44 8.39
C ASN A 69 17.01 -8.03 9.59
N LEU A 70 16.06 -7.26 10.12
CA LEU A 70 15.19 -7.69 11.21
C LEU A 70 13.72 -7.53 10.82
N ARG A 71 13.01 -8.65 10.82
CA ARG A 71 11.55 -8.67 10.81
C ARG A 71 11.03 -9.17 12.16
N TYR A 72 10.16 -8.39 12.76
CA TYR A 72 9.58 -8.69 14.06
C TYR A 72 8.06 -8.54 14.02
N ALA A 73 7.35 -9.64 14.26
CA ALA A 73 5.90 -9.73 14.23
C ALA A 73 5.36 -10.37 15.52
N ALA A 74 5.23 -9.59 16.59
CA ALA A 74 4.74 -10.08 17.87
C ALA A 74 3.20 -10.10 17.95
N ARG A 75 2.62 -10.85 18.90
CA ARG A 75 1.20 -10.69 19.27
C ARG A 75 1.07 -9.48 20.20
N ILE A 76 0.89 -8.29 19.62
CA ILE A 76 0.57 -7.05 20.33
C ILE A 76 1.55 -6.72 21.47
N TRP A 77 2.55 -5.89 21.18
CA TRP A 77 3.64 -5.61 22.12
C TRP A 77 3.97 -4.12 22.22
N ASP A 78 4.45 -3.69 23.40
CA ASP A 78 4.88 -2.30 23.66
C ASP A 78 6.31 -2.07 23.15
N ALA A 79 6.47 -1.12 22.23
CA ALA A 79 7.76 -0.81 21.62
C ALA A 79 8.89 -0.50 22.63
N SER A 80 8.57 -0.03 23.84
CA SER A 80 9.54 0.29 24.91
C SER A 80 10.50 -0.86 25.25
N LYS A 81 10.09 -2.10 25.01
CA LYS A 81 10.88 -3.27 25.33
C LYS A 81 11.74 -3.79 24.16
N LEU A 82 11.65 -3.17 22.97
CA LEU A 82 12.50 -3.49 21.83
C LEU A 82 13.82 -2.72 21.92
N ASN A 83 14.88 -3.35 22.42
CA ASN A 83 16.20 -2.73 22.46
C ASN A 83 16.99 -3.02 21.18
N LEU A 84 16.97 -2.07 20.24
CA LEU A 84 17.76 -2.14 19.01
C LEU A 84 19.13 -1.42 19.09
N SER A 85 19.55 -0.91 20.25
CA SER A 85 20.75 -0.07 20.35
C SER A 85 22.06 -0.76 19.93
N SER A 86 22.05 -2.08 19.87
CA SER A 86 23.22 -2.90 19.54
C SER A 86 23.37 -3.17 18.04
N TYR A 87 22.33 -2.96 17.21
CA TYR A 87 22.32 -3.34 15.80
C TYR A 87 22.81 -2.21 14.90
N LYS A 88 24.10 -1.90 14.99
CA LYS A 88 24.71 -0.79 14.25
C LYS A 88 24.72 -0.99 12.73
N ASN A 89 24.71 -2.24 12.26
CA ASN A 89 24.73 -2.60 10.84
C ASN A 89 23.33 -2.85 10.24
N LEU A 90 22.26 -2.57 11.00
CA LEU A 90 20.91 -2.83 10.54
C LEU A 90 20.54 -1.91 9.37
N ARG A 91 20.16 -2.52 8.25
CA ARG A 91 19.76 -1.85 7.01
C ARG A 91 18.27 -1.97 6.72
N ARG A 92 17.62 -3.05 7.19
CA ARG A 92 16.19 -3.29 6.98
C ARG A 92 15.50 -3.63 8.29
N LEU A 93 14.42 -2.93 8.57
CA LEU A 93 13.58 -3.15 9.74
C LEU A 93 12.11 -3.26 9.32
N SER A 94 11.48 -4.37 9.67
CA SER A 94 10.04 -4.56 9.53
C SER A 94 9.42 -4.85 10.90
N LEU A 95 8.55 -3.95 11.34
CA LEU A 95 7.79 -4.07 12.58
C LEU A 95 6.32 -4.36 12.25
N CYS A 96 5.79 -5.44 12.80
CA CYS A 96 4.39 -5.80 12.67
C CYS A 96 3.71 -5.85 14.04
N PHE A 97 2.48 -5.32 14.14
CA PHE A 97 1.64 -5.39 15.36
C PHE A 97 2.26 -4.73 16.61
N VAL A 98 3.05 -3.67 16.42
CA VAL A 98 3.70 -2.94 17.53
C VAL A 98 2.82 -1.81 18.03
N ARG A 99 2.62 -1.71 19.35
CA ARG A 99 1.93 -0.60 20.02
C ARG A 99 2.91 0.52 20.37
N ARG A 100 2.47 1.77 20.25
CA ARG A 100 3.25 2.98 20.59
C ARG A 100 4.59 3.05 19.85
N ALA A 101 4.58 2.63 18.58
CA ALA A 101 5.81 2.55 17.79
C ALA A 101 6.36 3.95 17.44
N ASP A 102 5.52 4.98 17.44
CA ASP A 102 5.87 6.39 17.22
C ASP A 102 6.94 6.91 18.18
N MET A 103 6.76 6.71 19.50
CA MET A 103 7.76 7.11 20.50
C MET A 103 9.09 6.39 20.30
N TRP A 104 9.00 5.09 19.99
CA TRP A 104 10.17 4.28 19.73
C TRP A 104 10.92 4.72 18.48
N LEU A 105 10.21 5.04 17.39
CA LEU A 105 10.81 5.52 16.14
C LEU A 105 11.60 6.81 16.38
N LEU A 106 11.03 7.78 17.09
CA LEU A 106 11.70 9.05 17.38
C LEU A 106 12.99 8.87 18.20
N GLU A 107 12.97 8.01 19.21
CA GLU A 107 14.13 7.81 20.10
C GLU A 107 15.20 6.87 19.54
N ARG A 108 14.81 5.92 18.69
CA ARG A 108 15.65 4.77 18.31
C ARG A 108 16.07 4.78 16.86
N LEU A 109 15.25 5.26 15.94
CA LEU A 109 15.60 5.30 14.53
C LEU A 109 16.89 6.10 14.27
N PRO A 110 17.14 7.28 14.90
CA PRO A 110 18.41 8.00 14.74
C PRO A 110 19.66 7.22 15.20
N LYS A 111 19.48 6.17 16.02
CA LYS A 111 20.58 5.31 16.52
C LYS A 111 20.91 4.16 15.57
N ILE A 112 20.19 4.06 14.44
CA ILE A 112 20.39 3.05 13.40
C ILE A 112 20.84 3.78 12.13
N PRO A 113 22.12 4.20 12.07
CA PRO A 113 22.58 5.18 11.09
C PRO A 113 22.57 4.68 9.64
N PHE A 114 22.46 3.37 9.41
CA PHE A 114 22.47 2.76 8.06
C PHE A 114 21.12 2.17 7.66
N LEU A 115 20.02 2.55 8.34
CA LEU A 115 18.69 2.04 8.01
C LEU A 115 18.22 2.56 6.65
N GLU A 116 18.14 1.68 5.67
CA GLU A 116 17.71 1.98 4.30
C GLU A 116 16.25 1.62 4.05
N SER A 117 15.69 0.67 4.79
CA SER A 117 14.31 0.19 4.61
C SER A 117 13.58 0.08 5.93
N LEU A 118 12.42 0.73 6.02
CA LEU A 118 11.52 0.66 7.17
C LEU A 118 10.12 0.21 6.71
N THR A 119 9.56 -0.78 7.39
CA THR A 119 8.18 -1.22 7.22
C THR A 119 7.47 -1.22 8.56
N LEU A 120 6.35 -0.52 8.63
CA LEU A 120 5.42 -0.50 9.75
C LEU A 120 4.12 -1.12 9.29
N LYS A 121 3.73 -2.24 9.89
CA LYS A 121 2.54 -3.00 9.48
C LYS A 121 1.65 -3.29 10.67
N ASP A 122 0.36 -2.95 10.57
CA ASP A 122 -0.63 -3.20 11.62
C ASP A 122 -0.19 -2.63 13.00
N CYS A 123 0.58 -1.54 13.00
CA CYS A 123 1.10 -0.89 14.20
C CYS A 123 0.09 0.12 14.77
N SER A 124 0.02 0.23 16.10
CA SER A 124 -0.72 1.31 16.76
C SER A 124 0.20 2.52 16.92
N LEU A 125 -0.08 3.56 16.15
CA LEU A 125 0.65 4.82 16.11
C LEU A 125 -0.19 5.94 16.71
N SER A 126 0.46 7.06 17.05
CA SER A 126 -0.25 8.31 17.34
C SER A 126 -0.90 8.87 16.07
N GLU A 127 -1.90 9.75 16.23
CA GLU A 127 -2.59 10.39 15.09
C GLU A 127 -1.61 11.16 14.18
N ARG A 128 -0.52 11.67 14.74
CA ARG A 128 0.58 12.30 14.03
C ARG A 128 1.86 11.50 14.21
N ILE A 129 2.55 11.22 13.12
CA ILE A 129 3.85 10.54 13.13
C ILE A 129 4.89 11.31 12.32
N ASN A 130 6.12 11.34 12.83
CA ASN A 130 7.27 11.86 12.11
C ASN A 130 8.26 10.72 11.85
N ILE A 131 8.69 10.56 10.60
CA ILE A 131 9.64 9.55 10.15
C ILE A 131 10.94 10.27 9.77
N PRO A 132 11.90 10.42 10.71
CA PRO A 132 13.24 10.86 10.36
C PRO A 132 13.96 9.72 9.63
N GLY A 133 14.76 10.01 8.61
CA GLY A 133 15.48 8.95 7.90
C GLY A 133 16.43 9.45 6.82
N PRO A 134 17.56 10.09 7.17
CA PRO A 134 18.50 10.62 6.16
C PRO A 134 19.07 9.53 5.23
N GLN A 135 19.15 8.28 5.67
CA GLN A 135 19.60 7.15 4.84
C GLN A 135 18.44 6.28 4.30
N LEU A 136 17.20 6.61 4.65
CA LEU A 136 16.04 5.80 4.31
C LEU A 136 15.76 5.93 2.81
N LYS A 137 15.73 4.79 2.13
CA LYS A 137 15.45 4.65 0.70
C LYS A 137 14.06 4.09 0.44
N PHE A 138 13.56 3.25 1.36
CA PHE A 138 12.28 2.57 1.22
C PHE A 138 11.46 2.70 2.50
N PHE A 139 10.25 3.21 2.39
CA PHE A 139 9.31 3.32 3.50
C PHE A 139 7.98 2.66 3.16
N LYS A 140 7.46 1.84 4.08
CA LYS A 140 6.14 1.23 3.95
C LYS A 140 5.33 1.43 5.23
N LEU A 141 4.12 1.95 5.09
CA LEU A 141 3.16 2.16 6.16
C LEU A 141 1.85 1.45 5.82
N LEU A 142 1.60 0.31 6.47
CA LEU A 142 0.58 -0.65 6.06
C LEU A 142 -0.41 -0.88 7.21
N ASN A 143 -1.70 -0.66 6.97
CA ASN A 143 -2.83 -0.91 7.87
C ASN A 143 -2.65 -0.39 9.30
N CYS A 144 -2.03 0.77 9.46
CA CYS A 144 -1.91 1.43 10.75
C CYS A 144 -3.11 2.36 10.97
N PRO A 145 -3.96 2.14 11.98
CA PRO A 145 -5.22 2.88 12.14
C PRO A 145 -5.06 4.21 12.89
N ASN A 146 -6.05 5.10 12.70
CA ASN A 146 -6.21 6.41 13.34
C ASN A 146 -5.15 7.44 12.93
N LEU A 147 -4.59 7.33 11.74
CA LEU A 147 -3.60 8.28 11.23
C LEU A 147 -4.27 9.53 10.66
N LYS A 148 -3.79 10.70 11.07
CA LYS A 148 -4.20 12.02 10.55
C LYS A 148 -3.07 12.74 9.83
N GLU A 149 -1.83 12.56 10.27
CA GLU A 149 -0.67 13.26 9.69
C GLU A 149 0.59 12.37 9.73
N VAL A 150 1.28 12.28 8.59
CA VAL A 150 2.51 11.51 8.39
C VAL A 150 3.55 12.46 7.78
N ASN A 151 4.53 12.86 8.57
CA ASN A 151 5.64 13.69 8.11
C ASN A 151 6.87 12.83 7.84
N ILE A 152 7.39 12.86 6.63
CA ILE A 152 8.53 12.05 6.21
C ILE A 152 9.69 12.99 5.90
N ASP A 153 10.75 12.91 6.71
CA ASP A 153 11.99 13.66 6.54
C ASP A 153 13.10 12.70 6.12
N ALA A 154 13.10 12.37 4.82
CA ALA A 154 13.96 11.36 4.22
C ALA A 154 14.40 11.79 2.80
N PRO A 155 15.46 12.61 2.67
CA PRO A 155 15.90 13.17 1.39
C PRO A 155 16.33 12.15 0.33
N ASN A 156 16.72 10.95 0.76
CA ASN A 156 17.17 9.88 -0.12
C ASN A 156 16.07 8.83 -0.39
N LEU A 157 14.81 9.14 -0.07
CA LEU A 157 13.69 8.24 -0.26
C LEU A 157 13.43 8.01 -1.75
N LEU A 158 13.46 6.74 -2.15
CA LEU A 158 13.20 6.29 -3.52
C LEU A 158 11.78 5.72 -3.66
N SER A 159 11.24 5.15 -2.59
CA SER A 159 9.89 4.59 -2.61
C SER A 159 9.16 4.78 -1.29
N CYS A 160 7.91 5.19 -1.38
CA CYS A 160 6.96 5.25 -0.27
C CYS A 160 5.71 4.44 -0.61
N GLU A 161 5.37 3.48 0.24
CA GLU A 161 4.14 2.69 0.12
C GLU A 161 3.20 2.98 1.30
N TYR A 162 1.98 3.40 0.99
CA TYR A 162 0.90 3.56 1.97
C TYR A 162 -0.21 2.56 1.66
N PHE A 163 -0.67 1.82 2.66
CA PHE A 163 -1.90 1.04 2.57
C PHE A 163 -2.73 1.28 3.82
N GLY A 164 -3.96 1.74 3.68
CA GLY A 164 -4.80 2.02 4.83
C GLY A 164 -6.24 2.36 4.48
N LYS A 165 -7.02 2.57 5.54
CA LYS A 165 -8.40 3.05 5.48
C LYS A 165 -8.53 4.53 5.84
N ASP A 166 -7.46 5.13 6.38
CA ASP A 166 -7.46 6.53 6.78
C ASP A 166 -6.95 7.39 5.60
N GLU A 167 -7.23 8.70 5.64
CA GLU A 167 -6.75 9.67 4.65
C GLU A 167 -5.81 10.69 5.29
N PRO A 168 -4.66 10.28 5.85
CA PRO A 168 -3.76 11.21 6.51
C PRO A 168 -3.19 12.23 5.53
N VAL A 169 -2.85 13.41 6.04
CA VAL A 169 -1.92 14.32 5.36
C VAL A 169 -0.55 13.66 5.34
N ILE A 170 0.01 13.44 4.15
CA ILE A 170 1.34 12.84 3.97
C ILE A 170 2.26 13.90 3.39
N SER A 171 3.16 14.43 4.22
CA SER A 171 4.08 15.49 3.84
C SER A 171 5.51 14.98 3.75
N PHE A 172 6.16 15.20 2.60
CA PHE A 172 7.56 14.85 2.35
C PHE A 172 8.46 16.08 2.44
N ARG A 173 9.57 15.97 3.19
CA ARG A 173 10.59 17.01 3.31
C ARG A 173 11.88 16.57 2.65
N GLY A 174 12.38 17.40 1.73
CA GLY A 174 13.49 17.05 0.86
C GLY A 174 13.08 15.85 0.00
N ILE A 175 12.53 16.10 -1.19
CA ILE A 175 12.12 15.01 -2.08
C ILE A 175 13.26 14.66 -3.04
N SER A 176 13.45 13.37 -3.29
CA SER A 176 14.25 12.88 -4.40
C SER A 176 13.45 12.98 -5.69
N ASN A 177 14.09 13.36 -6.79
CA ASN A 177 13.47 13.32 -8.12
C ASN A 177 13.18 11.88 -8.60
N GLN A 178 13.64 10.87 -7.87
CA GLN A 178 13.40 9.45 -8.12
C GLN A 178 12.34 8.85 -7.19
N LEU A 179 11.69 9.66 -6.34
CA LEU A 179 10.67 9.16 -5.42
C LEU A 179 9.49 8.59 -6.21
N GLU A 180 9.11 7.36 -5.90
CA GLU A 180 7.86 6.74 -6.34
C GLU A 180 6.93 6.53 -5.15
N VAL A 181 5.72 7.08 -5.24
CA VAL A 181 4.72 6.96 -4.18
C VAL A 181 3.62 6.03 -4.64
N ASN A 182 3.38 4.97 -3.86
CA ASN A 182 2.33 4.00 -4.12
C ASN A 182 1.36 4.04 -2.96
N ALA A 183 0.09 4.37 -3.22
CA ALA A 183 -0.96 4.34 -2.23
C ALA A 183 -2.03 3.33 -2.61
N ARG A 184 -2.34 2.42 -1.70
CA ARG A 184 -3.49 1.53 -1.79
C ARG A 184 -4.53 2.01 -0.78
N ILE A 185 -5.72 2.34 -1.27
CA ILE A 185 -6.77 2.91 -0.43
C ILE A 185 -8.02 2.04 -0.54
N HIS A 186 -8.55 1.67 0.62
CA HIS A 186 -9.82 0.98 0.70
C HIS A 186 -10.93 2.02 0.83
N MET A 187 -11.70 2.20 -0.23
CA MET A 187 -12.82 3.13 -0.22
C MET A 187 -14.05 2.40 0.34
N ASP A 188 -14.39 2.69 1.60
CA ASP A 188 -15.71 2.33 2.13
C ASP A 188 -16.74 3.43 1.82
N HIS A 189 -18.01 3.05 1.74
CA HIS A 189 -19.09 3.91 1.25
C HIS A 189 -19.20 5.20 2.07
N GLN A 190 -19.20 6.36 1.40
CA GLN A 190 -20.24 7.40 1.50
C GLN A 190 -19.79 8.78 1.03
N ASP A 191 -18.49 9.04 0.85
CA ASP A 191 -18.03 10.41 0.59
C ASP A 191 -17.33 10.57 -0.77
N VAL A 192 -17.96 11.35 -1.64
CA VAL A 192 -17.52 11.63 -3.02
C VAL A 192 -16.21 12.42 -3.02
N ASP A 193 -15.98 13.24 -1.99
CA ASP A 193 -14.80 14.12 -1.89
C ASP A 193 -13.56 13.40 -1.32
N ARG A 194 -13.71 12.18 -0.80
CA ARG A 194 -12.65 11.47 -0.06
C ARG A 194 -11.40 11.21 -0.88
N LEU A 195 -11.55 10.77 -2.13
CA LEU A 195 -10.41 10.52 -3.02
C LEU A 195 -9.68 11.82 -3.36
N ARG A 196 -10.44 12.88 -3.70
CA ARG A 196 -9.89 14.19 -4.01
C ARG A 196 -9.14 14.76 -2.80
N GLN A 197 -9.74 14.68 -1.61
CA GLN A 197 -9.12 15.10 -0.36
C GLN A 197 -7.83 14.33 -0.07
N PHE A 198 -7.83 13.00 -0.23
CA PHE A 198 -6.62 12.20 -0.02
C PHE A 198 -5.48 12.61 -0.97
N ILE A 199 -5.78 12.89 -2.23
CA ILE A 199 -4.76 13.34 -3.20
C ILE A 199 -4.24 14.73 -2.83
N GLN A 200 -5.11 15.64 -2.39
CA GLN A 200 -4.73 16.97 -1.91
C GLN A 200 -3.91 16.92 -0.61
N ASN A 201 -4.14 15.90 0.21
CA ASN A 201 -3.40 15.64 1.44
C ASN A 201 -1.96 15.18 1.21
N ILE A 202 -1.54 14.88 -0.03
CA ILE A 202 -0.17 14.52 -0.36
C ILE A 202 0.62 15.78 -0.71
N GLU A 203 1.66 16.06 0.07
CA GLU A 203 2.48 17.27 -0.06
C GLU A 203 3.98 16.92 -0.20
N PRO A 204 4.75 17.60 -1.07
CA PRO A 204 4.29 18.63 -1.99
C PRO A 204 3.62 18.04 -3.24
N GLN A 205 2.89 18.88 -3.97
CA GLN A 205 2.13 18.46 -5.16
C GLN A 205 3.02 17.94 -6.30
N GLU A 206 4.33 18.21 -6.31
CA GLU A 206 5.25 17.60 -7.29
C GLU A 206 5.26 16.07 -7.21
N VAL A 207 4.96 15.50 -6.04
CA VAL A 207 4.89 14.05 -5.80
C VAL A 207 3.78 13.38 -6.61
N LEU A 208 2.74 14.12 -7.01
CA LEU A 208 1.64 13.55 -7.80
C LEU A 208 2.09 13.01 -9.17
N THR A 209 3.18 13.55 -9.73
CA THR A 209 3.83 13.03 -10.95
C THR A 209 4.47 11.65 -10.78
N SER A 210 4.57 11.17 -9.55
CA SER A 210 5.10 9.85 -9.18
C SER A 210 4.06 8.94 -8.51
N LEU A 211 2.87 9.47 -8.24
CA LEU A 211 1.85 8.79 -7.44
C LEU A 211 1.10 7.73 -8.24
N SER A 212 1.12 6.51 -7.72
CA SER A 212 0.34 5.36 -8.18
C SER A 212 -0.73 5.00 -7.13
N LEU A 213 -1.99 4.92 -7.55
CA LEU A 213 -3.12 4.61 -6.66
C LEU A 213 -3.79 3.28 -7.01
N CYS A 214 -3.75 2.24 -6.14
CA CYS A 214 -4.72 1.11 -6.26
C CYS A 214 -5.95 1.41 -5.42
N ILE A 215 -7.08 1.53 -6.12
CA ILE A 215 -8.39 1.73 -5.51
C ILE A 215 -9.12 0.39 -5.51
N ILE A 216 -9.61 0.02 -4.34
CA ILE A 216 -10.59 -1.05 -4.19
C ILE A 216 -11.93 -0.36 -3.93
N PRO A 217 -12.72 -0.05 -4.97
CA PRO A 217 -13.96 0.69 -4.79
C PRO A 217 -15.03 -0.20 -4.15
N PRO A 218 -16.03 0.41 -3.49
CA PRO A 218 -17.11 -0.34 -2.89
C PRO A 218 -18.19 -0.69 -3.92
N TYR A 219 -19.04 -1.68 -3.63
CA TYR A 219 -20.07 -2.20 -4.54
C TYR A 219 -21.29 -1.27 -4.76
N SER A 220 -21.38 -0.15 -4.05
CA SER A 220 -22.51 0.78 -4.14
C SER A 220 -22.06 2.22 -3.92
N ILE A 221 -21.43 2.78 -4.93
CA ILE A 221 -21.35 4.24 -5.08
C ILE A 221 -22.78 4.71 -5.33
N ILE A 222 -23.41 5.30 -4.31
CA ILE A 222 -24.76 5.87 -4.39
C ILE A 222 -24.63 7.26 -5.03
N GLU A 223 -25.61 7.60 -5.87
CA GLU A 223 -25.74 8.73 -6.80
C GLU A 223 -25.60 10.17 -6.23
N SER A 224 -24.90 10.41 -5.12
CA SER A 224 -24.70 11.77 -4.60
C SER A 224 -23.58 12.53 -5.34
N LEU A 225 -23.62 12.55 -6.68
CA LEU A 225 -22.82 13.47 -7.50
C LEU A 225 -23.42 14.89 -7.53
N ALA A 226 -24.53 15.12 -6.82
CA ALA A 226 -25.07 16.43 -6.60
C ALA A 226 -24.12 17.21 -5.68
N THR A 227 -23.36 18.14 -6.28
CA THR A 227 -22.53 19.16 -5.65
C THR A 227 -21.16 18.73 -5.12
N LEU A 228 -20.22 18.44 -6.02
CA LEU A 228 -18.80 18.73 -5.76
C LEU A 228 -18.65 20.26 -5.59
N PRO A 229 -18.23 20.79 -4.44
CA PRO A 229 -18.00 22.22 -4.27
C PRO A 229 -16.71 22.64 -4.99
N GLY A 230 -16.80 23.66 -5.86
CA GLY A 230 -15.67 24.51 -6.22
C GLY A 230 -14.80 24.06 -7.40
N SER A 231 -15.07 24.68 -8.56
CA SER A 231 -14.22 25.24 -9.63
C SER A 231 -12.70 24.95 -9.76
N SER A 232 -12.12 23.98 -9.06
CA SER A 232 -10.70 23.61 -9.16
C SER A 232 -10.55 22.38 -10.04
N SER A 233 -9.67 22.49 -11.03
CA SER A 233 -9.28 21.37 -11.89
C SER A 233 -8.84 20.18 -11.02
N PRO A 234 -9.31 18.96 -11.31
CA PRO A 234 -8.88 17.78 -10.56
C PRO A 234 -7.35 17.64 -10.62
N PRO A 235 -6.70 17.21 -9.52
CA PRO A 235 -5.26 16.99 -9.51
C PRO A 235 -4.87 15.91 -10.53
N THR A 236 -3.76 16.13 -11.24
CA THR A 236 -3.19 15.16 -12.17
C THR A 236 -2.26 14.20 -11.45
N ILE A 237 -2.38 12.90 -11.70
CA ILE A 237 -1.53 11.86 -11.09
C ILE A 237 -0.91 10.95 -12.16
N LYS A 238 0.23 10.31 -11.86
CA LYS A 238 0.93 9.41 -12.80
C LYS A 238 0.11 8.19 -13.18
N HIS A 239 -0.42 7.49 -12.17
CA HIS A 239 -1.03 6.18 -12.40
C HIS A 239 -2.18 5.90 -11.44
N MET A 240 -3.22 5.26 -11.96
CA MET A 240 -4.31 4.70 -11.19
C MET A 240 -4.53 3.24 -11.57
N GLN A 241 -4.69 2.38 -10.59
CA GLN A 241 -5.03 0.97 -10.73
C GLN A 241 -6.41 0.73 -10.10
N LEU A 242 -7.30 0.09 -10.86
CA LEU A 242 -8.65 -0.25 -10.41
C LEU A 242 -8.74 -1.76 -10.22
N CYS A 243 -9.02 -2.13 -8.97
CA CYS A 243 -8.78 -3.47 -8.47
C CYS A 243 -10.10 -4.29 -8.33
N SER A 244 -11.29 -3.67 -8.31
CA SER A 244 -12.59 -4.40 -8.26
C SER A 244 -13.74 -3.53 -8.78
N PHE A 245 -14.83 -4.13 -9.25
CA PHE A 245 -16.05 -3.41 -9.66
C PHE A 245 -17.32 -4.20 -9.36
N SER A 246 -18.42 -3.44 -9.25
CA SER A 246 -19.74 -4.04 -9.14
C SER A 246 -20.14 -4.82 -10.40
N PRO A 247 -20.91 -5.91 -10.26
CA PRO A 247 -21.52 -6.59 -11.40
C PRO A 247 -22.62 -5.77 -12.10
N ARG A 248 -23.10 -4.68 -11.51
CA ARG A 248 -24.22 -3.90 -12.06
C ARG A 248 -23.71 -2.84 -13.03
N GLN A 249 -24.00 -3.01 -14.32
CA GLN A 249 -23.67 -2.01 -15.35
C GLN A 249 -24.25 -0.61 -15.05
N THR A 250 -25.39 -0.52 -14.36
CA THR A 250 -25.98 0.75 -13.92
C THR A 250 -25.08 1.57 -12.99
N GLN A 251 -24.09 0.95 -12.36
CA GLN A 251 -23.14 1.62 -11.47
C GLN A 251 -21.82 2.01 -12.17
N TYR A 252 -21.61 1.60 -13.42
CA TYR A 252 -20.36 1.90 -14.14
C TYR A 252 -20.18 3.40 -14.34
N PHE A 253 -21.23 4.08 -14.81
CA PHE A 253 -21.20 5.52 -15.02
C PHE A 253 -20.96 6.32 -13.74
N PRO A 254 -21.71 6.11 -12.63
CA PRO A 254 -21.43 6.78 -11.35
C PRO A 254 -19.99 6.62 -10.86
N VAL A 255 -19.42 5.41 -10.96
CA VAL A 255 -18.04 5.14 -10.51
C VAL A 255 -17.04 5.92 -11.36
N MET A 256 -17.22 5.92 -12.69
CA MET A 256 -16.32 6.64 -13.59
C MET A 256 -16.40 8.15 -13.43
N ASN A 257 -17.62 8.68 -13.36
CA ASN A 257 -17.79 10.10 -13.16
C ASN A 257 -17.19 10.54 -11.83
N TRP A 258 -17.33 9.75 -10.77
CA TRP A 258 -16.66 10.00 -9.48
C TRP A 258 -15.13 9.99 -9.58
N LEU A 259 -14.53 8.94 -10.16
CA LEU A 259 -13.07 8.81 -10.28
C LEU A 259 -12.44 9.99 -11.02
N LEU A 260 -12.96 10.26 -12.22
CA LEU A 260 -12.40 11.27 -13.10
C LEU A 260 -12.75 12.71 -12.67
N SER A 261 -13.82 12.87 -11.89
CA SER A 261 -14.08 14.13 -11.19
C SER A 261 -13.20 14.32 -9.96
N SER A 262 -12.61 13.26 -9.40
CA SER A 262 -11.75 13.35 -8.21
C SER A 262 -10.29 13.64 -8.57
N CYS A 263 -9.80 13.08 -9.67
CA CYS A 263 -8.43 13.23 -10.16
C CYS A 263 -8.34 12.87 -11.65
N PHE A 264 -7.30 13.35 -12.33
CA PHE A 264 -7.02 13.02 -13.71
C PHE A 264 -5.71 12.21 -13.85
N PRO A 265 -5.76 10.87 -13.94
CA PRO A 265 -4.57 10.05 -14.12
C PRO A 265 -4.04 10.08 -15.56
N GLU A 266 -2.71 10.06 -15.75
CA GLU A 266 -2.10 9.84 -17.07
C GLU A 266 -2.37 8.42 -17.59
N THR A 267 -2.37 7.44 -16.68
CA THR A 267 -2.63 6.03 -16.99
C THR A 267 -3.60 5.40 -15.99
N ILE A 268 -4.58 4.65 -16.49
CA ILE A 268 -5.50 3.82 -15.70
C ILE A 268 -5.28 2.36 -16.04
N SER A 269 -5.04 1.51 -15.06
CA SER A 269 -4.87 0.07 -15.26
C SER A 269 -5.93 -0.76 -14.55
N PHE A 270 -6.32 -1.85 -15.18
CA PHE A 270 -7.35 -2.76 -14.69
C PHE A 270 -6.73 -4.12 -14.41
N SER A 271 -6.95 -4.63 -13.19
CA SER A 271 -6.52 -5.98 -12.81
C SER A 271 -7.57 -7.00 -13.24
N LEU A 272 -7.16 -7.99 -14.04
CA LEU A 272 -8.06 -9.05 -14.52
C LEU A 272 -8.40 -10.11 -13.47
N ASN A 273 -7.67 -10.14 -12.35
CA ASN A 273 -7.73 -11.25 -11.39
C ASN A 273 -8.89 -11.16 -10.38
N TYR A 274 -9.55 -10.01 -10.27
CA TYR A 274 -10.42 -9.72 -9.13
C TYR A 274 -11.93 -9.71 -9.44
N SER A 275 -12.38 -9.71 -10.71
CA SER A 275 -13.82 -9.75 -10.99
C SER A 275 -14.20 -10.31 -12.37
N PHE A 276 -15.29 -11.10 -12.41
CA PHE A 276 -15.89 -11.65 -13.63
C PHE A 276 -16.38 -10.57 -14.61
N ASN A 277 -16.61 -9.34 -14.15
CA ASN A 277 -17.17 -8.25 -14.96
C ASN A 277 -16.16 -7.16 -15.33
N MET A 278 -14.87 -7.35 -15.00
CA MET A 278 -13.83 -6.37 -15.36
C MET A 278 -13.74 -6.19 -16.88
N ARG A 279 -13.91 -7.27 -17.65
CA ARG A 279 -13.91 -7.25 -19.12
C ARG A 279 -15.04 -6.38 -19.68
N GLU A 280 -16.26 -6.59 -19.22
CA GLU A 280 -17.42 -5.77 -19.62
C GLU A 280 -17.23 -4.31 -19.22
N PHE A 281 -16.73 -4.08 -17.99
CA PHE A 281 -16.43 -2.76 -17.48
C PHE A 281 -15.40 -2.03 -18.35
N MET A 282 -14.31 -2.68 -18.75
CA MET A 282 -13.28 -2.09 -19.62
C MET A 282 -13.82 -1.71 -21.00
N VAL A 283 -14.68 -2.54 -21.59
CA VAL A 283 -15.35 -2.23 -22.86
C VAL A 283 -16.25 -1.01 -22.70
N TYR A 284 -17.09 -0.99 -21.66
CA TYR A 284 -17.95 0.15 -21.36
C TYR A 284 -17.12 1.43 -21.15
N PHE A 285 -16.04 1.33 -20.36
CA PHE A 285 -15.15 2.45 -20.08
C PHE A 285 -14.53 3.01 -21.37
N TYR A 286 -14.04 2.14 -22.25
CA TYR A 286 -13.51 2.54 -23.54
C TYR A 286 -14.54 3.25 -24.42
N GLU A 287 -15.72 2.65 -24.59
CA GLU A 287 -16.81 3.21 -25.41
C GLU A 287 -17.24 4.58 -24.90
N MET A 288 -17.35 4.70 -23.57
CA MET A 288 -17.68 5.93 -22.88
C MET A 288 -16.61 7.01 -23.11
N LEU A 289 -15.32 6.70 -22.93
CA LEU A 289 -14.23 7.65 -23.22
C LEU A 289 -14.21 8.09 -24.68
N MET A 290 -14.51 7.18 -25.61
CA MET A 290 -14.59 7.48 -27.05
C MET A 290 -15.85 8.28 -27.44
N GLY A 291 -16.89 8.30 -26.59
CA GLY A 291 -18.06 9.17 -26.73
C GLY A 291 -17.70 10.66 -26.75
N SER A 292 -16.61 11.05 -26.08
CA SER A 292 -16.06 12.42 -26.13
C SER A 292 -15.79 12.89 -27.57
N LYS A 293 -15.26 12.01 -28.44
CA LYS A 293 -15.02 12.30 -29.86
C LYS A 293 -16.30 12.54 -30.66
N LYS A 294 -17.44 12.03 -30.17
CA LYS A 294 -18.77 12.24 -30.76
C LYS A 294 -19.45 13.50 -30.23
N GLY A 295 -18.77 14.27 -29.36
CA GLY A 295 -19.33 15.46 -28.72
C GLY A 295 -20.26 15.15 -27.55
N GLU A 296 -20.24 13.93 -27.02
CA GLU A 296 -21.02 13.57 -25.83
C GLU A 296 -20.31 14.12 -24.58
N CYS A 297 -20.98 15.00 -23.83
CA CYS A 297 -20.55 15.39 -22.49
C CYS A 297 -21.42 14.71 -21.45
N TYR A 298 -20.77 14.05 -20.52
CA TYR A 298 -21.44 13.47 -19.35
C TYR A 298 -21.30 14.34 -18.09
N CYS A 299 -20.92 15.60 -18.29
CA CYS A 299 -20.80 16.61 -17.25
C CYS A 299 -22.14 17.14 -16.76
N PHE A 300 -22.34 17.18 -15.44
CA PHE A 300 -23.46 17.93 -14.85
C PHE A 300 -23.20 19.45 -14.79
N SER A 301 -21.94 19.88 -14.88
CA SER A 301 -21.53 21.29 -14.92
C SER A 301 -21.51 21.80 -16.37
N ARG A 302 -22.42 22.72 -16.70
CA ARG A 302 -22.51 23.41 -18.01
C ARG A 302 -21.44 24.49 -18.18
N GLY A 303 -20.18 24.18 -17.87
CA GLY A 303 -19.05 25.10 -18.03
C GLY A 303 -18.17 24.73 -19.23
N PRO A 304 -17.49 25.70 -19.87
CA PRO A 304 -16.57 25.46 -20.99
C PRO A 304 -15.27 24.70 -20.61
N GLU A 305 -15.05 24.41 -19.32
CA GLU A 305 -13.85 23.77 -18.76
C GLU A 305 -14.08 22.28 -18.42
N CYS A 306 -15.01 21.60 -19.08
CA CYS A 306 -15.21 20.18 -18.82
C CYS A 306 -14.06 19.36 -19.41
N TRP A 307 -13.33 18.63 -18.55
CA TRP A 307 -12.22 17.74 -18.93
C TRP A 307 -12.65 16.66 -19.94
N TRP A 308 -13.93 16.27 -19.99
CA TRP A 308 -14.44 15.38 -21.03
C TRP A 308 -14.25 15.93 -22.44
N HIS A 309 -14.42 17.24 -22.63
CA HIS A 309 -14.22 17.88 -23.93
C HIS A 309 -12.73 18.02 -24.29
N GLY A 310 -11.85 17.94 -23.31
CA GLY A 310 -10.40 17.90 -23.50
C GLY A 310 -9.89 16.51 -23.88
N LEU A 311 -10.63 15.44 -23.63
CA LEU A 311 -10.14 14.09 -23.88
C LEU A 311 -9.97 13.83 -25.39
N LYS A 312 -8.72 13.69 -25.87
CA LYS A 312 -8.43 13.57 -27.32
C LYS A 312 -8.27 12.13 -27.77
N VAL A 313 -7.58 11.30 -26.99
CA VAL A 313 -7.24 9.91 -27.38
C VAL A 313 -7.07 9.02 -26.15
N VAL A 314 -7.51 7.77 -26.28
CA VAL A 314 -7.24 6.68 -25.33
C VAL A 314 -6.41 5.63 -26.06
N LYS A 315 -5.19 5.38 -25.58
CA LYS A 315 -4.37 4.25 -26.06
C LYS A 315 -4.49 3.11 -25.08
N ILE A 316 -4.89 1.94 -25.55
CA ILE A 316 -4.93 0.73 -24.72
C ILE A 316 -3.62 -0.03 -24.92
N THR A 317 -2.98 -0.44 -23.84
CA THR A 317 -1.77 -1.26 -23.88
C THR A 317 -1.92 -2.54 -23.05
N HIS A 318 -1.48 -3.66 -23.61
CA HIS A 318 -1.37 -4.94 -22.92
C HIS A 318 -0.15 -5.71 -23.46
N LEU A 319 0.76 -6.13 -22.56
CA LEU A 319 2.00 -6.85 -22.91
C LEU A 319 2.69 -6.30 -24.17
N GLU A 320 2.95 -4.97 -24.19
CA GLU A 320 3.59 -4.21 -25.28
C GLU A 320 2.75 -3.99 -26.56
N ARG A 321 1.57 -4.58 -26.67
CA ARG A 321 0.64 -4.35 -27.79
C ARG A 321 -0.26 -3.17 -27.53
N THR A 322 -0.50 -2.36 -28.56
CA THR A 322 -1.44 -1.24 -28.54
C THR A 322 -2.73 -1.58 -29.27
N TYR A 323 -3.87 -1.16 -28.72
CA TYR A 323 -5.19 -1.31 -29.33
C TYR A 323 -5.86 0.06 -29.46
N GLU A 324 -6.44 0.34 -30.62
CA GLU A 324 -6.96 1.67 -31.00
C GLU A 324 -8.47 1.68 -31.28
N ASN A 325 -9.15 0.53 -31.19
CA ASN A 325 -10.60 0.44 -31.36
C ASN A 325 -11.23 -0.60 -30.42
N VAL A 326 -12.55 -0.51 -30.28
CA VAL A 326 -13.32 -1.32 -29.33
C VAL A 326 -13.41 -2.79 -29.76
N GLU A 327 -13.40 -3.08 -31.07
CA GLU A 327 -13.51 -4.45 -31.56
C GLU A 327 -12.22 -5.24 -31.31
N ASP A 328 -11.07 -4.59 -31.47
CA ASP A 328 -9.77 -5.17 -31.13
C ASP A 328 -9.64 -5.38 -29.61
N LEU A 329 -10.13 -4.44 -28.80
CA LEU A 329 -10.22 -4.60 -27.34
C LEU A 329 -11.09 -5.82 -26.98
N LYS A 330 -12.30 -5.93 -27.55
CA LYS A 330 -13.20 -7.07 -27.32
C LYS A 330 -12.55 -8.39 -27.76
N ALA A 331 -11.93 -8.43 -28.93
CA ALA A 331 -11.26 -9.61 -29.45
C ALA A 331 -10.10 -10.06 -28.55
N MET A 332 -9.27 -9.12 -28.09
CA MET A 332 -8.19 -9.40 -27.14
C MET A 332 -8.74 -9.89 -25.80
N LEU A 333 -9.71 -9.18 -25.22
CA LEU A 333 -10.34 -9.57 -23.95
C LEU A 333 -10.98 -10.97 -24.03
N ASN A 334 -11.56 -11.34 -25.16
CA ASN A 334 -12.14 -12.67 -25.37
C ASN A 334 -11.08 -13.76 -25.56
N ALA A 335 -9.90 -13.42 -26.10
CA ALA A 335 -8.79 -14.34 -26.28
C ALA A 335 -8.01 -14.61 -24.98
N LEU A 336 -8.10 -13.71 -23.99
CA LEU A 336 -7.44 -13.90 -22.70
C LEU A 336 -8.07 -15.04 -21.90
N PRO A 337 -7.26 -15.97 -21.34
CA PRO A 337 -7.77 -17.04 -20.50
C PRO A 337 -8.48 -16.45 -19.28
N PHE A 338 -9.54 -17.10 -18.81
CA PHE A 338 -10.08 -16.76 -17.48
C PHE A 338 -9.01 -17.13 -16.45
N ALA A 339 -8.72 -16.19 -15.53
CA ALA A 339 -7.58 -16.28 -14.64
C ALA A 339 -7.69 -17.49 -13.69
N ASP A 340 -7.12 -18.63 -14.08
CA ASP A 340 -6.78 -19.76 -13.20
C ASP A 340 -5.33 -19.66 -12.67
N ASN A 341 -4.55 -18.70 -13.20
CA ASN A 341 -3.15 -18.50 -12.84
C ASN A 341 -2.97 -17.36 -11.83
N TYR A 342 -2.07 -17.56 -10.88
CA TYR A 342 -1.71 -16.62 -9.81
C TYR A 342 -0.98 -15.35 -10.27
N GLU A 343 -0.67 -15.20 -11.56
CA GLU A 343 -0.03 -13.99 -12.08
C GLU A 343 -1.07 -12.91 -12.37
N GLU A 344 -0.83 -11.70 -11.87
CA GLU A 344 -1.73 -10.57 -12.03
C GLU A 344 -1.55 -9.95 -13.41
N GLU A 345 -2.59 -10.07 -14.24
CA GLU A 345 -2.60 -9.52 -15.60
C GLU A 345 -3.28 -8.14 -15.61
N PHE A 346 -2.62 -7.17 -16.23
CA PHE A 346 -3.06 -5.78 -16.29
C PHE A 346 -3.29 -5.30 -17.72
N ILE A 347 -4.36 -4.54 -17.90
CA ILE A 347 -4.61 -3.78 -19.13
C ILE A 347 -4.61 -2.30 -18.76
N SER A 348 -3.83 -1.51 -19.48
CA SER A 348 -3.64 -0.09 -19.20
C SER A 348 -4.24 0.80 -20.29
N PHE A 349 -4.84 1.90 -19.87
CA PHE A 349 -5.47 2.92 -20.69
C PHE A 349 -4.69 4.20 -20.45
N THR A 350 -4.05 4.74 -21.49
CA THR A 350 -3.36 6.04 -21.41
C THR A 350 -4.33 7.14 -21.84
N LEU A 351 -4.47 8.17 -21.00
CA LEU A 351 -5.39 9.29 -21.22
C LEU A 351 -4.62 10.53 -21.68
N GLU A 352 -5.06 11.16 -22.76
CA GLU A 352 -4.50 12.41 -23.29
C GLU A 352 -5.55 13.53 -23.29
N LEU A 353 -5.22 14.69 -22.71
CA LEU A 353 -6.03 15.93 -22.68
C LEU A 353 -5.74 16.89 -23.85
#